data_AF-A0A238XA23-F1
#
_entry.id   AF-A0A238XA23-F1
#
_cell.length_a   1.000
_cell.length_b   1.000
_cell.length_c   1.000
_cell.angle_alpha   90.00
_cell.angle_beta   90.00
_cell.angle_gamma   90.00
#
_symmetry.space_group_name_H-M   'P 1'
#
loop_
_entity.id
_entity.type
_entity.pdbx_description
1 polymer ?
#
loop_
_entity_poly.entity_id
_entity_poly.type
_entity_poly.pdbx_seq_one_letter_code
_entity_poly.pdbx_strand_id
1 'polypeptide(L)'
;MSGHVFVVGADLTRLSCDDVLVPTDRTLRVAPGWCPLLPSGVVTGHVADGACVGLEWSGDERVLEVPGDGDRRVWLVDTVADSGPDGHGSLPWLLDGARQALAAVARRDVPRPAHGRARRLVGLPALGTGWGGAAGQRGALLQQLLPVLREAAAEHGFDVALVLRGTSDLAAAQRVRRGEDTGWDLPDDLRVLAEQLGEKARRGQLAVFFGAGVSAAAGLPTWEQLVDELAEASGLAGELRDGLSRLPPQDSAALLARELGRERLEAFVKERFGPGSYALAHALIADLPVQEFVTTNYDPLVEQAAADIGRRVRVLPFEEAAPGSPWLLKLHGDAAHPDSVVLTREEYLQFGDTRAALAGVLHSLLLTRHVLFVGTSMLDDDLIRIAHQVRSALQLQGSASGRRNGTVLALREDGARARLWERDVETVAMGGADSSSAEAARRLEVLLDLIGCLSTPPTGYLLDPAYRGLLDEEECDLADALQQTATAVQSDSRSTAAQEVVALLRRLGHGGSAADGDDRPPDGGTAGPDDRVQEQRPG
;
A
#
# COMPACT_ATOMS: atom_id res chain seq x y z
N MET A 1 -6.37 -22.60 8.28
CA MET A 1 -5.33 -21.59 8.08
C MET A 1 -5.45 -20.55 9.18
N SER A 2 -4.33 -20.16 9.77
CA SER A 2 -4.22 -19.16 10.84
C SER A 2 -4.34 -17.74 10.28
N GLY A 3 -4.59 -16.76 11.15
CA GLY A 3 -4.45 -15.35 10.80
C GLY A 3 -3.02 -14.97 10.41
N HIS A 4 -2.85 -13.86 9.71
CA HIS A 4 -1.56 -13.30 9.30
C HIS A 4 -1.34 -11.92 9.90
N VAL A 5 -0.08 -11.56 10.17
CA VAL A 5 0.31 -10.22 10.62
C VAL A 5 1.02 -9.49 9.48
N PHE A 6 0.31 -8.53 8.90
CA PHE A 6 0.82 -7.57 7.94
C PHE A 6 1.56 -6.45 8.65
N VAL A 7 2.70 -6.03 8.11
CA VAL A 7 3.38 -4.80 8.50
C VAL A 7 3.41 -3.91 7.27
N VAL A 8 2.75 -2.76 7.36
CA VAL A 8 2.48 -1.93 6.18
C VAL A 8 2.61 -0.45 6.48
N GLY A 9 3.21 0.26 5.53
CA GLY A 9 3.16 1.71 5.45
C GLY A 9 1.75 2.21 5.12
N ALA A 10 1.02 2.83 6.06
CA ALA A 10 -0.32 3.37 5.81
C ALA A 10 -0.75 4.42 6.84
N ASP A 11 -1.87 5.09 6.56
CA ASP A 11 -2.67 5.85 7.54
C ASP A 11 -3.87 5.01 7.99
N LEU A 12 -3.90 4.64 9.27
CA LEU A 12 -4.97 3.81 9.84
C LEU A 12 -6.36 4.47 9.73
N THR A 13 -6.43 5.80 9.64
CA THR A 13 -7.70 6.52 9.43
C THR A 13 -8.30 6.20 8.07
N ARG A 14 -7.46 5.93 7.05
CA ARG A 14 -7.86 5.69 5.66
C ARG A 14 -7.82 4.21 5.26
N LEU A 15 -6.99 3.40 5.89
CA LEU A 15 -6.93 1.95 5.63
C LEU A 15 -8.25 1.26 5.97
N SER A 16 -8.84 0.53 5.03
CA SER A 16 -10.07 -0.25 5.24
C SER A 16 -9.80 -1.43 6.19
N CYS A 17 -10.35 -1.35 7.41
CA CYS A 17 -10.30 -2.39 8.43
C CYS A 17 -11.70 -2.62 9.01
N ASP A 18 -11.97 -3.84 9.47
CA ASP A 18 -13.19 -4.21 10.20
C ASP A 18 -13.16 -3.67 11.64
N ASP A 19 -11.97 -3.67 12.24
CA ASP A 19 -11.70 -3.21 13.60
C ASP A 19 -10.40 -2.40 13.61
N VAL A 20 -10.38 -1.30 14.37
CA VAL A 20 -9.17 -0.48 14.57
C VAL A 20 -8.91 -0.26 16.06
N LEU A 21 -7.66 -0.41 16.47
CA LEU A 21 -7.21 -0.10 17.82
C LEU A 21 -6.67 1.32 17.86
N VAL A 22 -7.19 2.14 18.76
CA VAL A 22 -6.79 3.54 18.94
C VAL A 22 -6.18 3.71 20.34
N PRO A 23 -4.91 4.15 20.43
CA PRO A 23 -4.27 4.37 21.71
C PRO A 23 -4.87 5.59 22.42
N THR A 24 -5.08 5.45 23.73
CA THR A 24 -5.53 6.51 24.63
C THR A 24 -4.85 6.37 26.01
N ASP A 25 -5.24 7.24 26.93
CA ASP A 25 -4.86 7.22 28.34
C ASP A 25 -6.07 6.97 29.25
N ARG A 26 -5.84 6.86 30.56
CA ARG A 26 -6.90 6.71 31.58
C ARG A 26 -7.91 7.86 31.58
N THR A 27 -7.56 9.02 31.03
CA THR A 27 -8.48 10.17 30.93
C THR A 27 -9.26 10.20 29.62
N LEU A 28 -9.12 9.16 28.78
CA LEU A 28 -9.79 9.02 27.49
C LEU A 28 -9.50 10.18 26.54
N ARG A 29 -8.25 10.66 26.59
CA ARG A 29 -7.71 11.62 25.61
C ARG A 29 -7.13 10.87 24.43
N VAL A 30 -7.61 11.23 23.25
CA VAL A 30 -7.18 10.65 21.98
C VAL A 30 -6.42 11.70 21.19
N ALA A 31 -5.22 11.35 20.73
CA ALA A 31 -4.36 12.28 20.00
C ALA A 31 -5.04 12.78 18.70
N PRO A 32 -4.72 14.01 18.22
CA PRO A 32 -5.40 14.63 17.08
C PRO A 32 -5.43 13.77 15.81
N GLY A 33 -4.33 13.06 15.52
CA GLY A 33 -4.22 12.18 14.36
C GLY A 33 -5.21 11.00 14.35
N TRP A 34 -5.76 10.63 15.50
CA TRP A 34 -6.75 9.54 15.60
C TRP A 34 -8.19 10.02 15.68
N CYS A 35 -8.42 11.33 15.90
CA CYS A 35 -9.76 11.91 15.97
C CYS A 35 -10.65 11.59 14.77
N PRO A 36 -10.16 11.51 13.51
CA PRO A 36 -11.00 11.14 12.37
C PRO A 36 -11.64 9.75 12.47
N LEU A 37 -11.12 8.85 13.32
CA LEU A 37 -11.70 7.53 13.55
C LEU A 37 -12.90 7.58 14.52
N LEU A 38 -13.01 8.61 15.35
CA LEU A 38 -14.02 8.67 16.40
C LEU A 38 -15.36 9.17 15.85
N PRO A 39 -16.48 8.50 16.18
CA PRO A 39 -17.81 9.04 15.88
C PRO A 39 -18.03 10.38 16.58
N SER A 40 -18.58 11.35 15.84
CA SER A 40 -18.81 12.71 16.35
C SER A 40 -19.67 12.77 17.62
N GLY A 41 -20.59 11.82 17.79
CA GLY A 41 -21.46 11.73 18.97
C GLY A 41 -20.76 11.30 20.27
N VAL A 42 -19.53 10.77 20.18
CA VAL A 42 -18.76 10.30 21.35
C VAL A 42 -17.75 11.36 21.81
N VAL A 43 -17.38 12.31 20.95
CA VAL A 43 -16.43 13.37 21.28
C VAL A 43 -17.11 14.46 22.11
N THR A 44 -16.63 14.70 23.34
CA THR A 44 -17.23 15.67 24.28
C THR A 44 -16.53 17.03 24.28
N GLY A 45 -15.30 17.10 23.76
CA GLY A 45 -14.55 18.35 23.65
C GLY A 45 -13.23 18.16 22.92
N HIS A 46 -12.73 19.26 22.35
CA HIS A 46 -11.40 19.32 21.75
C HIS A 46 -10.48 20.12 22.68
N VAL A 47 -9.29 19.58 22.92
CA VAL A 47 -8.21 20.22 23.66
C VAL A 47 -7.02 20.43 22.73
N ALA A 48 -6.05 21.27 23.13
CA ALA A 48 -4.88 21.55 22.29
C ALA A 48 -4.14 20.28 21.83
N ASP A 49 -4.14 19.25 22.68
CA ASP A 49 -3.39 18.01 22.46
C ASP A 49 -4.28 16.82 22.05
N GLY A 50 -5.52 17.05 21.57
CA GLY A 50 -6.41 15.96 21.13
C GLY A 50 -7.90 16.16 21.37
N ALA A 51 -8.65 15.06 21.40
CA ALA A 51 -10.08 15.04 21.71
C ALA A 51 -10.37 14.22 22.97
N CYS A 52 -11.32 14.70 23.78
CA CYS A 52 -11.84 13.97 24.94
C CYS A 52 -13.04 13.14 24.52
N VAL A 53 -13.04 11.87 24.90
CA VAL A 53 -14.11 10.91 24.61
C VAL A 53 -15.05 10.83 25.82
N GLY A 54 -16.35 10.98 25.61
CA GLY A 54 -17.40 10.89 26.64
C GLY A 54 -17.77 9.47 27.03
N LEU A 55 -16.79 8.60 27.21
CA LEU A 55 -16.97 7.23 27.71
C LEU A 55 -16.38 7.13 29.12
N GLU A 56 -16.58 6.00 29.78
CA GLU A 56 -16.02 5.73 31.11
C GLU A 56 -15.42 4.31 31.12
N TRP A 57 -14.28 4.16 31.79
CA TRP A 57 -13.70 2.84 32.06
C TRP A 57 -14.57 2.08 33.07
N SER A 58 -14.81 0.79 32.84
CA SER A 58 -15.46 -0.05 33.85
C SER A 58 -14.41 -0.81 34.66
N GLY A 59 -14.21 -0.40 35.92
CA GLY A 59 -13.20 -0.99 36.81
C GLY A 59 -11.78 -0.87 36.25
N ASP A 60 -11.05 -2.00 36.24
CA ASP A 60 -9.65 -2.08 35.81
C ASP A 60 -9.48 -2.37 34.30
N GLU A 61 -10.56 -2.24 33.51
CA GLU A 61 -10.49 -2.43 32.06
C GLU A 61 -9.47 -1.51 31.40
N ARG A 62 -8.85 -2.02 30.33
CA ARG A 62 -7.85 -1.31 29.50
C ARG A 62 -8.28 -1.17 28.05
N VAL A 63 -9.45 -1.70 27.71
CA VAL A 63 -9.99 -1.70 26.36
C VAL A 63 -11.44 -1.32 26.42
N LEU A 64 -11.84 -0.35 25.61
CA LEU A 64 -13.24 0.08 25.47
C LEU A 64 -13.67 0.02 24.02
N GLU A 65 -14.82 -0.60 23.77
CA GLU A 65 -15.50 -0.51 22.48
C GLU A 65 -16.14 0.88 22.36
N VAL A 66 -15.88 1.57 21.24
CA VAL A 66 -16.55 2.84 20.94
C VAL A 66 -17.90 2.56 20.30
N PRO A 67 -19.02 3.01 20.90
CA PRO A 67 -20.35 2.84 20.31
C PRO A 67 -20.48 3.55 18.96
N GLY A 68 -21.21 2.94 18.03
CA GLY A 68 -21.47 3.47 16.69
C GLY A 68 -22.20 2.46 15.81
N ASP A 69 -22.63 2.84 14.63
CA ASP A 69 -23.41 2.02 13.69
C ASP A 69 -22.65 1.69 12.38
N GLY A 70 -21.40 2.15 12.25
CA GLY A 70 -20.56 1.89 11.09
C GLY A 70 -20.04 0.45 11.00
N ASP A 71 -19.69 0.02 9.79
CA ASP A 71 -19.11 -1.29 9.50
C ASP A 71 -17.75 -1.49 10.20
N ARG A 72 -16.96 -0.42 10.29
CA ARG A 72 -15.71 -0.36 11.04
C ARG A 72 -15.98 -0.10 12.53
N ARG A 73 -15.39 -0.92 13.40
CA ARG A 73 -15.40 -0.72 14.85
C ARG A 73 -14.10 -0.12 15.38
N VAL A 74 -14.23 0.78 16.35
CA VAL A 74 -13.09 1.41 17.02
C VAL A 74 -12.99 0.91 18.45
N TRP A 75 -11.78 0.58 18.87
CA TRP A 75 -11.47 0.09 20.20
C TRP A 75 -10.41 0.99 20.83
N LEU A 76 -10.75 1.67 21.91
CA LEU A 76 -9.79 2.47 22.67
C LEU A 76 -8.95 1.55 23.55
N VAL A 77 -7.64 1.75 23.54
CA VAL A 77 -6.69 0.96 24.33
C VAL A 77 -5.88 1.88 25.22
N ASP A 78 -5.92 1.66 26.53
CA ASP A 78 -5.09 2.40 27.48
C ASP A 78 -3.62 1.95 27.35
N THR A 79 -2.82 2.83 26.77
CA THR A 79 -1.40 2.57 26.48
C THR A 79 -0.45 3.23 27.48
N VAL A 80 -0.98 3.97 28.45
CA VAL A 80 -0.18 4.70 29.44
C VAL A 80 -0.09 3.88 30.72
N ALA A 81 1.09 3.36 31.02
CA ALA A 81 1.34 2.68 32.28
C ALA A 81 1.43 3.68 33.44
N ASP A 82 0.75 3.41 34.56
CA ASP A 82 0.99 4.09 35.84
C ASP A 82 2.43 3.81 36.29
N SER A 83 3.35 4.69 35.91
CA SER A 83 4.77 4.50 36.15
C SER A 83 5.21 5.31 37.37
N GLY A 84 5.72 4.63 38.39
CA GLY A 84 6.64 5.25 39.35
C GLY A 84 7.95 5.70 38.67
N PRO A 85 8.89 6.33 39.42
CA PRO A 85 10.02 7.09 38.88
C PRO A 85 10.97 6.38 37.90
N ASP A 86 10.94 5.04 37.83
CA ASP A 86 11.98 4.23 37.18
C ASP A 86 11.63 3.75 35.75
N GLY A 87 10.48 4.09 35.17
CA GLY A 87 10.17 3.91 33.74
C GLY A 87 10.18 2.47 33.17
N HIS A 88 10.49 1.45 33.97
CA HIS A 88 10.62 0.04 33.55
C HIS A 88 9.27 -0.72 33.44
N GLY A 89 8.14 -0.08 33.72
CA GLY A 89 6.81 -0.70 33.71
C GLY A 89 6.02 -0.59 32.40
N SER A 90 6.53 0.12 31.39
CA SER A 90 5.76 0.48 30.18
C SER A 90 5.61 -0.65 29.16
N LEU A 91 6.65 -1.47 28.93
CA LEU A 91 6.63 -2.48 27.87
C LEU A 91 5.67 -3.64 28.15
N PRO A 92 5.71 -4.32 29.32
CA PRO A 92 4.72 -5.36 29.65
C PRO A 92 3.29 -4.83 29.61
N TRP A 93 3.08 -3.58 30.06
CA TRP A 93 1.77 -2.92 29.99
C TRP A 93 1.23 -2.82 28.57
N LEU A 94 2.06 -2.36 27.63
CA LEU A 94 1.70 -2.24 26.21
C LEU A 94 1.41 -3.59 25.57
N LEU A 95 2.23 -4.60 25.85
CA LEU A 95 2.05 -5.95 25.31
C LEU A 95 0.77 -6.61 25.85
N ASP A 96 0.50 -6.48 27.15
CA ASP A 96 -0.74 -6.96 27.76
C ASP A 96 -1.96 -6.19 27.26
N GLY A 97 -1.84 -4.88 27.05
CA GLY A 97 -2.86 -4.05 26.43
C GLY A 97 -3.20 -4.53 25.01
N ALA A 98 -2.20 -4.82 24.20
CA ALA A 98 -2.38 -5.40 22.87
C ALA A 98 -3.11 -6.76 22.92
N ARG A 99 -2.68 -7.68 23.81
CA ARG A 99 -3.33 -8.98 24.00
C ARG A 99 -4.81 -8.83 24.39
N GLN A 100 -5.09 -7.99 25.38
CA GLN A 100 -6.45 -7.75 25.86
C GLN A 100 -7.32 -7.12 24.77
N ALA A 101 -6.77 -6.18 23.99
CA ALA A 101 -7.49 -5.53 22.90
C ALA A 101 -7.86 -6.54 21.80
N LEU A 102 -6.91 -7.37 21.38
CA LEU A 102 -7.14 -8.39 20.36
C LEU A 102 -8.13 -9.46 20.85
N ALA A 103 -8.07 -9.84 22.13
CA ALA A 103 -9.05 -10.73 22.75
C ALA A 103 -10.45 -10.10 22.89
N ALA A 104 -10.54 -8.79 23.08
CA ALA A 104 -11.82 -8.07 23.11
C ALA A 104 -12.44 -7.99 21.71
N VAL A 105 -11.64 -7.61 20.70
CA VAL A 105 -12.01 -7.68 19.28
C VAL A 105 -12.46 -9.09 18.90
N ALA A 106 -11.81 -10.12 19.46
CA ALA A 106 -12.19 -11.52 19.25
C ALA A 106 -13.63 -11.87 19.62
N ARG A 107 -14.23 -11.17 20.59
CA ARG A 107 -15.59 -11.42 21.07
C ARG A 107 -16.66 -10.83 20.17
N ARG A 108 -16.33 -9.84 19.34
CA ARG A 108 -17.26 -9.27 18.35
C ARG A 108 -17.44 -10.27 17.21
N ASP A 109 -18.69 -10.63 16.93
CA ASP A 109 -19.04 -11.42 15.76
C ASP A 109 -19.05 -10.54 14.50
N VAL A 110 -18.33 -10.96 13.48
CA VAL A 110 -18.21 -10.27 12.19
C VAL A 110 -18.50 -11.31 11.10
N PRO A 111 -19.77 -11.52 10.74
CA PRO A 111 -20.16 -12.59 9.83
C PRO A 111 -19.70 -12.36 8.39
N ARG A 112 -19.41 -11.10 8.02
CA ARG A 112 -18.94 -10.70 6.70
C ARG A 112 -17.80 -9.71 6.86
N PRO A 113 -16.55 -10.12 6.64
CA PRO A 113 -15.42 -9.20 6.58
C PRO A 113 -15.61 -8.14 5.51
N ALA A 114 -15.06 -6.95 5.77
CA ALA A 114 -15.11 -5.80 4.89
C ALA A 114 -14.70 -6.16 3.45
N HIS A 115 -15.50 -5.68 2.48
CA HIS A 115 -15.27 -5.83 1.04
C HIS A 115 -15.00 -7.27 0.57
N GLY A 116 -15.53 -8.28 1.27
CA GLY A 116 -15.41 -9.68 0.86
C GLY A 116 -14.03 -10.30 1.13
N ARG A 117 -13.24 -9.74 2.05
CA ARG A 117 -12.01 -10.40 2.53
C ARG A 117 -12.32 -11.79 3.11
N ALA A 118 -11.36 -12.70 3.00
CA ALA A 118 -11.51 -14.04 3.58
C ALA A 118 -11.56 -14.01 5.12
N ARG A 119 -10.92 -13.01 5.72
CA ARG A 119 -10.82 -12.81 7.16
C ARG A 119 -10.99 -11.34 7.47
N ARG A 120 -11.49 -11.03 8.66
CA ARG A 120 -11.52 -9.65 9.15
C ARG A 120 -10.09 -9.11 9.29
N LEU A 121 -9.92 -7.81 9.06
CA LEU A 121 -8.67 -7.08 9.28
C LEU A 121 -8.78 -6.24 10.54
N VAL A 122 -7.85 -6.45 11.48
CA VAL A 122 -7.70 -5.62 12.68
C VAL A 122 -6.48 -4.72 12.50
N GLY A 123 -6.71 -3.42 12.33
CA GLY A 123 -5.65 -2.43 12.19
C GLY A 123 -5.22 -1.86 13.54
N LEU A 124 -3.92 -1.73 13.76
CA LEU A 124 -3.38 -1.07 14.94
C LEU A 124 -2.12 -0.27 14.61
N PRO A 125 -1.87 0.86 15.29
CA PRO A 125 -0.61 1.57 15.17
C PRO A 125 0.48 0.89 16.02
N ALA A 126 1.71 1.35 15.88
CA ALA A 126 2.73 1.09 16.89
C ALA A 126 2.33 1.75 18.23
N LEU A 127 1.93 0.91 19.19
CA LEU A 127 1.51 1.35 20.53
C LEU A 127 2.68 2.00 21.28
N GLY A 128 2.42 3.02 22.11
CA GLY A 128 3.46 3.63 22.95
C GLY A 128 4.48 4.53 22.24
N THR A 129 4.23 4.91 20.98
CA THR A 129 5.13 5.77 20.18
C THR A 129 5.06 7.26 20.55
N GLY A 130 4.03 7.72 21.26
CA GLY A 130 3.83 9.13 21.61
C GLY A 130 4.69 9.69 22.75
N TRP A 131 5.59 8.91 23.34
CA TRP A 131 6.47 9.37 24.43
C TRP A 131 7.89 9.56 23.91
N GLY A 132 8.27 10.83 23.70
CA GLY A 132 9.66 11.21 23.49
C GLY A 132 10.51 10.78 24.69
N GLY A 133 11.62 10.10 24.43
CA GLY A 133 12.73 10.03 25.39
C GLY A 133 13.40 8.68 25.63
N ALA A 134 12.79 7.54 25.30
CA ALA A 134 13.45 6.25 25.53
C ALA A 134 14.21 5.77 24.27
N ALA A 135 15.34 6.40 23.98
CA ALA A 135 16.27 5.94 22.95
C ALA A 135 16.54 4.42 23.12
N GLY A 136 16.34 3.64 22.06
CA GLY A 136 16.55 2.19 22.03
C GLY A 136 15.37 1.30 22.44
N GLN A 137 14.26 1.81 23.00
CA GLN A 137 13.14 0.95 23.45
C GLN A 137 12.14 0.57 22.35
N ARG A 138 12.02 1.36 21.26
CA ARG A 138 11.06 1.08 20.18
C ARG A 138 11.40 -0.20 19.42
N GLY A 139 12.69 -0.45 19.20
CA GLY A 139 13.16 -1.70 18.61
C GLY A 139 12.79 -2.93 19.44
N ALA A 140 13.06 -2.87 20.75
CA ALA A 140 12.69 -3.94 21.69
C ALA A 140 11.17 -4.17 21.76
N LEU A 141 10.38 -3.09 21.71
CA LEU A 141 8.93 -3.17 21.62
C LEU A 141 8.49 -3.93 20.35
N LEU A 142 9.02 -3.60 19.17
CA LEU A 142 8.65 -4.30 17.93
C LEU A 142 9.00 -5.79 17.98
N GLN A 143 10.18 -6.13 18.51
CA GLN A 143 10.62 -7.52 18.69
C GLN A 143 9.68 -8.34 19.59
N GLN A 144 9.07 -7.72 20.61
CA GLN A 144 8.16 -8.43 21.52
C GLN A 144 6.70 -8.33 21.08
N LEU A 145 6.31 -7.24 20.42
CA LEU A 145 4.95 -7.02 19.95
C LEU A 145 4.60 -7.95 18.77
N LEU A 146 5.49 -8.11 17.80
CA LEU A 146 5.22 -8.93 16.60
C LEU A 146 4.83 -10.38 16.95
N PRO A 147 5.56 -11.11 17.83
CA PRO A 147 5.12 -12.42 18.29
C PRO A 147 3.73 -12.42 18.93
N VAL A 148 3.43 -11.42 19.78
CA VAL A 148 2.11 -11.27 20.40
C VAL A 148 1.00 -11.11 19.37
N LEU A 149 1.22 -10.28 18.35
CA LEU A 149 0.25 -10.09 17.26
C LEU A 149 0.05 -11.39 16.47
N ARG A 150 1.12 -12.16 16.23
CA ARG A 150 1.04 -13.44 15.50
C ARG A 150 0.31 -14.50 16.29
N GLU A 151 0.60 -14.63 17.57
CA GLU A 151 -0.10 -15.55 18.47
C GLU A 151 -1.60 -15.24 18.49
N ALA A 152 -1.97 -13.97 18.67
CA ALA A 152 -3.37 -13.55 18.66
C ALA A 152 -4.06 -13.77 17.30
N ALA A 153 -3.38 -13.44 16.19
CA ALA A 153 -3.90 -13.69 14.83
C ALA A 153 -4.11 -15.19 14.58
N ALA A 154 -3.20 -16.03 15.05
CA ALA A 154 -3.30 -17.48 14.94
C ALA A 154 -4.41 -18.07 15.83
N GLU A 155 -4.51 -17.61 17.07
CA GLU A 155 -5.50 -18.07 18.05
C GLU A 155 -6.92 -17.71 17.64
N HIS A 156 -7.13 -16.46 17.22
CA HIS A 156 -8.47 -15.94 16.95
C HIS A 156 -8.87 -15.98 15.46
N GLY A 157 -7.95 -16.34 14.57
CA GLY A 157 -8.23 -16.62 13.16
C GLY A 157 -8.50 -15.40 12.27
N PHE A 158 -8.15 -14.19 12.71
CA PHE A 158 -8.25 -12.94 11.92
C PHE A 158 -6.88 -12.41 11.51
N ASP A 159 -6.86 -11.52 10.51
CA ASP A 159 -5.63 -10.86 10.11
C ASP A 159 -5.41 -9.56 10.89
N VAL A 160 -4.15 -9.21 11.09
CA VAL A 160 -3.71 -8.02 11.81
C VAL A 160 -2.87 -7.16 10.88
N ALA A 161 -3.14 -5.85 10.81
CA ALA A 161 -2.30 -4.88 10.12
C ALA A 161 -1.63 -3.95 11.15
N LEU A 162 -0.33 -4.16 11.38
CA LEU A 162 0.50 -3.19 12.10
C LEU A 162 0.84 -2.04 11.15
N VAL A 163 0.19 -0.90 11.37
CA VAL A 163 0.26 0.29 10.53
C VAL A 163 1.35 1.22 11.04
N LEU A 164 2.31 1.54 10.18
CA LEU A 164 3.46 2.39 10.46
C LEU A 164 3.50 3.53 9.45
N ARG A 165 3.76 4.77 9.89
CA ARG A 165 3.87 5.93 8.98
C ARG A 165 5.33 6.31 8.68
N GLY A 166 6.23 6.03 9.61
CA GLY A 166 7.65 6.38 9.49
C GLY A 166 8.44 5.34 8.70
N THR A 167 9.36 5.81 7.85
CA THR A 167 10.28 4.94 7.10
C THR A 167 11.22 4.16 8.02
N SER A 168 11.68 4.77 9.12
CA SER A 168 12.49 4.10 10.15
C SER A 168 11.72 2.97 10.82
N ASP A 169 10.49 3.26 11.27
CA ASP A 169 9.63 2.29 11.95
C ASP A 169 9.36 1.07 11.06
N LEU A 170 9.02 1.31 9.79
CA LEU A 170 8.77 0.26 8.81
C LEU A 170 10.03 -0.57 8.55
N ALA A 171 11.16 0.06 8.28
CA ALA A 171 12.42 -0.66 8.04
C ALA A 171 12.84 -1.51 9.24
N ALA A 172 12.66 -1.00 10.47
CA ALA A 172 12.93 -1.73 11.70
C ALA A 172 11.99 -2.93 11.85
N ALA A 173 10.69 -2.75 11.63
CA ALA A 173 9.71 -3.83 11.70
C ALA A 173 9.99 -4.94 10.67
N GLN A 174 10.32 -4.58 9.42
CA GLN A 174 10.68 -5.57 8.39
C GLN A 174 12.00 -6.28 8.71
N ARG A 175 13.00 -5.60 9.32
CA ARG A 175 14.24 -6.26 9.80
C ARG A 175 13.94 -7.35 10.81
N VAL A 176 13.07 -7.06 11.80
CA VAL A 176 12.66 -8.02 12.82
C VAL A 176 12.00 -9.23 12.16
N ARG A 177 11.08 -9.01 11.20
CA ARG A 177 10.38 -10.09 10.49
C ARG A 177 11.29 -10.97 9.65
N ARG A 178 12.35 -10.43 9.03
CA ARG A 178 13.32 -11.22 8.26
C ARG A 178 14.15 -12.17 9.12
N GLY A 179 14.39 -11.82 10.38
CA GLY A 179 15.13 -12.66 11.31
C GLY A 179 14.34 -13.87 11.81
N GLU A 180 13.04 -13.92 11.52
CA GLU A 180 12.12 -14.93 12.02
C GLU A 180 11.63 -15.82 10.87
N ASP A 181 12.04 -17.09 10.86
CA ASP A 181 11.66 -18.09 9.84
C ASP A 181 10.19 -18.55 9.92
N THR A 182 9.39 -17.96 10.83
CA THR A 182 8.06 -18.45 11.19
C THR A 182 7.01 -17.36 10.95
N GLY A 183 6.01 -17.65 10.11
CA GLY A 183 4.83 -16.77 9.97
C GLY A 183 4.26 -16.59 8.57
N TRP A 184 4.96 -17.02 7.51
CA TRP A 184 4.47 -16.88 6.14
C TRP A 184 3.63 -18.09 5.72
N ASP A 185 2.30 -18.01 5.75
CA ASP A 185 1.41 -19.07 5.26
C ASP A 185 1.33 -19.08 3.72
N LEU A 186 2.48 -19.29 3.08
CA LEU A 186 2.67 -19.35 1.63
C LEU A 186 3.35 -20.67 1.23
N PRO A 187 2.87 -21.32 0.15
CA PRO A 187 3.57 -22.41 -0.52
C PRO A 187 5.00 -22.01 -0.93
N ASP A 188 5.90 -23.00 -0.98
CA ASP A 188 7.34 -22.78 -1.26
C ASP A 188 7.61 -22.10 -2.60
N ASP A 189 6.83 -22.42 -3.64
CA ASP A 189 6.92 -21.78 -4.96
C ASP A 189 6.61 -20.28 -4.91
N LEU A 190 5.61 -19.88 -4.10
CA LEU A 190 5.30 -18.46 -3.90
C LEU A 190 6.37 -17.74 -3.07
N ARG A 191 7.00 -18.43 -2.11
CA ARG A 191 8.13 -17.87 -1.34
C ARG A 191 9.34 -17.61 -2.24
N VAL A 192 9.70 -18.58 -3.08
CA VAL A 192 10.78 -18.43 -4.08
C VAL A 192 10.47 -17.29 -5.05
N LEU A 193 9.22 -17.18 -5.52
CA LEU A 193 8.79 -16.05 -6.35
C LEU A 193 8.95 -14.71 -5.62
N ALA A 194 8.57 -14.65 -4.34
CA ALA A 194 8.70 -13.44 -3.53
C ALA A 194 10.16 -13.00 -3.37
N GLU A 195 11.08 -13.94 -3.18
CA GLU A 195 12.53 -13.66 -3.14
C GLU A 195 13.03 -13.10 -4.46
N GLN A 196 12.62 -13.68 -5.59
CA GLN A 196 13.00 -13.21 -6.92
C GLN A 196 12.47 -11.81 -7.22
N LEU A 197 11.20 -11.54 -6.91
CA LEU A 197 10.56 -10.23 -7.09
C LEU A 197 11.15 -9.20 -6.11
N GLY A 198 11.42 -9.60 -4.86
CA GLY A 198 12.06 -8.77 -3.86
C GLY A 198 13.46 -8.33 -4.28
N GLU A 199 14.26 -9.22 -4.84
CA GLU A 199 15.59 -8.87 -5.38
C GLU A 199 15.48 -7.93 -6.59
N LYS A 200 14.53 -8.15 -7.50
CA LYS A 200 14.27 -7.24 -8.62
C LYS A 200 13.87 -5.85 -8.12
N ALA A 201 13.03 -5.76 -7.09
CA ALA A 201 12.65 -4.49 -6.47
C ALA A 201 13.87 -3.78 -5.86
N ARG A 202 14.71 -4.49 -5.07
CA ARG A 202 15.95 -3.92 -4.50
C ARG A 202 16.90 -3.37 -5.54
N ARG A 203 17.00 -4.03 -6.71
CA ARG A 203 17.84 -3.60 -7.83
C ARG A 203 17.23 -2.49 -8.69
N GLY A 204 16.01 -2.01 -8.36
CA GLY A 204 15.27 -1.05 -9.19
C GLY A 204 14.92 -1.61 -10.57
N GLN A 205 14.70 -2.93 -10.68
CA GLN A 205 14.39 -3.64 -11.92
C GLN A 205 12.91 -4.05 -12.02
N LEU A 206 12.12 -3.77 -10.97
CA LEU A 206 10.71 -4.11 -10.89
C LEU A 206 9.84 -2.87 -11.11
N ALA A 207 8.80 -3.02 -11.92
CA ALA A 207 7.70 -2.06 -12.05
C ALA A 207 6.39 -2.76 -11.72
N VAL A 208 5.37 -2.01 -11.29
CA VAL A 208 4.07 -2.59 -10.91
C VAL A 208 2.97 -2.09 -11.83
N PHE A 209 2.23 -3.02 -12.40
CA PHE A 209 0.99 -2.76 -13.09
C PHE A 209 -0.16 -3.27 -12.23
N PHE A 210 -1.16 -2.44 -11.94
CA PHE A 210 -2.33 -2.88 -11.18
C PHE A 210 -3.66 -2.49 -11.85
N GLY A 211 -4.64 -3.39 -11.73
CA GLY A 211 -5.98 -3.22 -12.31
C GLY A 211 -7.10 -3.15 -11.27
N ALA A 212 -8.34 -3.16 -11.75
CA ALA A 212 -9.53 -2.93 -10.93
C ALA A 212 -9.73 -3.97 -9.82
N GLY A 213 -9.10 -5.15 -9.91
CA GLY A 213 -9.14 -6.16 -8.85
C GLY A 213 -8.47 -5.70 -7.55
N VAL A 214 -7.54 -4.74 -7.60
CA VAL A 214 -6.97 -4.11 -6.40
C VAL A 214 -8.00 -3.17 -5.76
N SER A 215 -8.64 -2.33 -6.57
CA SER A 215 -9.69 -1.39 -6.15
C SER A 215 -10.95 -2.10 -5.64
N ALA A 216 -11.26 -3.30 -6.13
CA ALA A 216 -12.38 -4.11 -5.65
C ALA A 216 -12.28 -4.45 -4.15
N ALA A 217 -11.06 -4.61 -3.63
CA ALA A 217 -10.84 -4.83 -2.20
C ALA A 217 -11.15 -3.59 -1.33
N ALA A 218 -11.34 -2.41 -1.95
CA ALA A 218 -11.79 -1.19 -1.29
C ALA A 218 -13.29 -0.90 -1.52
N GLY A 219 -14.02 -1.83 -2.15
CA GLY A 219 -15.44 -1.67 -2.49
C GLY A 219 -15.70 -0.85 -3.76
N LEU A 220 -14.68 -0.61 -4.59
CA LEU A 220 -14.85 -0.06 -5.93
C LEU A 220 -15.27 -1.16 -6.92
N PRO A 221 -16.00 -0.84 -8.00
CA PRO A 221 -16.51 -1.86 -8.90
C PRO A 221 -15.39 -2.35 -9.84
N THR A 222 -15.46 -3.63 -10.22
CA THR A 222 -14.74 -4.12 -11.40
C THR A 222 -15.34 -3.54 -12.67
N TRP A 223 -14.68 -3.72 -13.82
CA TRP A 223 -15.22 -3.28 -15.11
C TRP A 223 -16.64 -3.78 -15.40
N GLU A 224 -16.89 -5.07 -15.16
CA GLU A 224 -18.21 -5.68 -15.36
C GLU A 224 -19.25 -5.06 -14.43
N GLN A 225 -18.90 -4.88 -13.16
CA GLN A 225 -19.76 -4.23 -12.17
C GLN A 225 -20.02 -2.75 -12.48
N LEU A 226 -19.03 -2.05 -13.05
CA LEU A 226 -19.18 -0.65 -13.46
C LEU A 226 -20.22 -0.51 -14.58
N VAL A 227 -20.21 -1.41 -15.56
CA VAL A 227 -21.22 -1.44 -16.63
C VAL A 227 -22.62 -1.67 -16.04
N ASP A 228 -22.75 -2.55 -15.05
CA ASP A 228 -24.03 -2.80 -14.36
C ASP A 228 -24.49 -1.58 -13.53
N GLU A 229 -23.60 -0.95 -12.77
CA GLU A 229 -23.90 0.27 -11.99
C GLU A 229 -24.33 1.42 -12.93
N LEU A 230 -23.66 1.58 -14.08
CA LEU A 230 -24.04 2.57 -15.10
C LEU A 230 -25.38 2.23 -15.76
N ALA A 231 -25.69 0.96 -15.97
CA ALA A 231 -26.99 0.53 -16.49
C ALA A 231 -28.12 0.90 -15.54
N GLU A 232 -27.91 0.77 -14.23
CA GLU A 232 -28.87 1.21 -13.23
C GLU A 232 -29.03 2.74 -13.21
N ALA A 233 -27.92 3.48 -13.25
CA ALA A 233 -27.94 4.94 -13.28
C ALA A 233 -28.60 5.52 -14.54
N SER A 234 -28.48 4.82 -15.68
CA SER A 234 -29.05 5.26 -16.96
C SER A 234 -30.58 5.22 -17.01
N GLY A 235 -31.22 4.41 -16.15
CA GLY A 235 -32.66 4.17 -16.19
C GLY A 235 -33.11 3.30 -17.37
N LEU A 236 -32.18 2.67 -18.11
CA LEU A 236 -32.52 1.71 -19.16
C LEU A 236 -33.31 0.53 -18.58
N ALA A 237 -34.36 0.14 -19.29
CA ALA A 237 -35.27 -0.93 -18.87
C ALA A 237 -35.72 -1.80 -20.07
N GLY A 238 -36.28 -2.97 -19.76
CA GLY A 238 -36.82 -3.90 -20.75
C GLY A 238 -35.76 -4.43 -21.72
N GLU A 239 -36.14 -4.57 -22.99
CA GLU A 239 -35.30 -5.21 -24.02
C GLU A 239 -33.92 -4.56 -24.21
N LEU A 240 -33.80 -3.25 -23.95
CA LEU A 240 -32.52 -2.53 -24.06
C LEU A 240 -31.55 -2.94 -22.95
N ARG A 241 -32.02 -3.07 -21.70
CA ARG A 241 -31.19 -3.53 -20.57
C ARG A 241 -30.78 -4.98 -20.77
N ASP A 242 -31.72 -5.83 -21.19
CA ASP A 242 -31.43 -7.24 -21.50
C ASP A 242 -30.43 -7.40 -22.65
N GLY A 243 -30.42 -6.45 -23.59
CA GLY A 243 -29.51 -6.39 -24.71
C GLY A 243 -28.05 -6.10 -24.36
N LEU A 244 -27.78 -5.39 -23.26
CA LEU A 244 -26.42 -4.99 -22.86
C LEU A 244 -25.51 -6.19 -22.63
N SER A 245 -26.02 -7.26 -22.01
CA SER A 245 -25.25 -8.49 -21.76
C SER A 245 -24.85 -9.25 -23.03
N ARG A 246 -25.49 -8.95 -24.17
CA ARG A 246 -25.20 -9.58 -25.48
C ARG A 246 -24.20 -8.78 -26.31
N LEU A 247 -23.85 -7.58 -25.88
CA LEU A 247 -22.87 -6.72 -26.55
C LEU A 247 -21.49 -6.88 -25.90
N PRO A 248 -20.41 -6.64 -26.66
CA PRO A 248 -19.10 -6.41 -26.07
C PRO A 248 -19.17 -5.32 -24.99
N PRO A 249 -18.44 -5.43 -23.87
CA PRO A 249 -18.54 -4.48 -22.76
C PRO A 249 -18.32 -3.01 -23.16
N GLN A 250 -17.40 -2.75 -24.10
CA GLN A 250 -17.12 -1.39 -24.57
C GLN A 250 -18.25 -0.79 -25.41
N ASP A 251 -19.07 -1.63 -26.07
CA ASP A 251 -20.27 -1.18 -26.78
C ASP A 251 -21.43 -0.92 -25.82
N SER A 252 -21.57 -1.77 -24.79
CA SER A 252 -22.52 -1.54 -23.70
C SER A 252 -22.22 -0.21 -23.01
N ALA A 253 -20.94 0.04 -22.69
CA ALA A 253 -20.48 1.31 -22.16
C ALA A 253 -20.79 2.50 -23.09
N ALA A 254 -20.59 2.35 -24.41
CA ALA A 254 -20.89 3.40 -25.38
C ALA A 254 -22.39 3.75 -25.40
N LEU A 255 -23.27 2.75 -25.34
CA LEU A 255 -24.71 2.98 -25.25
C LEU A 255 -25.04 3.70 -23.93
N LEU A 256 -24.52 3.22 -22.80
CA LEU A 256 -24.77 3.79 -21.48
C LEU A 256 -24.29 5.24 -21.36
N ALA A 257 -23.09 5.54 -21.85
CA ALA A 257 -22.53 6.89 -21.89
C ALA A 257 -23.43 7.84 -22.69
N ARG A 258 -24.00 7.38 -23.81
CA ARG A 258 -24.92 8.16 -24.63
C ARG A 258 -26.25 8.44 -23.91
N GLU A 259 -26.81 7.45 -23.22
CA GLU A 259 -28.09 7.60 -22.52
C GLU A 259 -27.96 8.45 -21.24
N LEU A 260 -26.86 8.30 -20.50
CA LEU A 260 -26.56 9.13 -19.33
C LEU A 260 -26.25 10.58 -19.72
N GLY A 261 -25.55 10.75 -20.84
CA GLY A 261 -24.92 12.01 -21.22
C GLY A 261 -23.62 12.24 -20.45
N ARG A 262 -22.73 13.03 -21.08
CA ARG A 262 -21.36 13.25 -20.62
C ARG A 262 -21.27 13.80 -19.19
N GLU A 263 -22.02 14.85 -18.87
CA GLU A 263 -21.97 15.48 -17.54
C GLU A 263 -22.34 14.52 -16.40
N ARG A 264 -23.35 13.66 -16.61
CA ARG A 264 -23.76 12.69 -15.59
C ARG A 264 -22.75 11.56 -15.45
N LEU A 265 -22.15 11.12 -16.56
CA LEU A 265 -21.09 10.11 -16.53
C LEU A 265 -19.86 10.65 -15.78
N GLU A 266 -19.43 11.87 -16.09
CA GLU A 266 -18.31 12.53 -15.42
C GLU A 266 -18.56 12.71 -13.92
N ALA A 267 -19.76 13.14 -13.55
CA ALA A 267 -20.18 13.23 -12.15
C ALA A 267 -20.18 11.85 -11.46
N PHE A 268 -20.71 10.83 -12.13
CA PHE A 268 -20.73 9.45 -11.63
C PHE A 268 -19.31 8.94 -11.36
N VAL A 269 -18.39 9.10 -12.32
CA VAL A 269 -16.99 8.63 -12.15
C VAL A 269 -16.32 9.37 -11.00
N LYS A 270 -16.48 10.70 -10.92
CA LYS A 270 -15.89 11.51 -9.86
C LYS A 270 -16.41 11.13 -8.47
N GLU A 271 -17.71 10.87 -8.35
CA GLU A 271 -18.31 10.46 -7.08
C GLU A 271 -17.91 9.04 -6.71
N ARG A 272 -17.93 8.11 -7.66
CA ARG A 272 -17.73 6.69 -7.41
C ARG A 272 -16.26 6.31 -7.17
N PHE A 273 -15.34 6.95 -7.90
CA PHE A 273 -13.90 6.68 -7.88
C PHE A 273 -13.10 7.84 -7.25
N GLY A 274 -13.77 8.76 -6.56
CA GLY A 274 -13.10 9.84 -5.83
C GLY A 274 -12.20 9.33 -4.69
N PRO A 275 -11.49 10.25 -4.01
CA PRO A 275 -10.66 9.90 -2.87
C PRO A 275 -11.49 9.29 -1.73
N GLY A 276 -10.91 8.33 -1.02
CA GLY A 276 -11.63 7.58 0.01
C GLY A 276 -10.72 6.66 0.82
N SER A 277 -11.32 5.66 1.47
CA SER A 277 -10.57 4.59 2.13
C SER A 277 -9.95 3.65 1.12
N TYR A 278 -8.72 3.20 1.37
CA TYR A 278 -8.03 2.24 0.52
C TYR A 278 -7.91 0.87 1.20
N ALA A 279 -7.88 -0.18 0.40
CA ALA A 279 -7.63 -1.54 0.87
C ALA A 279 -6.16 -1.79 1.21
N LEU A 280 -5.90 -2.85 1.98
CA LEU A 280 -4.55 -3.30 2.31
C LEU A 280 -3.66 -3.51 1.07
N ALA A 281 -4.22 -4.05 -0.02
CA ALA A 281 -3.49 -4.23 -1.27
C ALA A 281 -2.92 -2.91 -1.86
N HIS A 282 -3.63 -1.79 -1.76
CA HIS A 282 -3.13 -0.48 -2.22
C HIS A 282 -1.92 -0.05 -1.38
N ALA A 283 -2.03 -0.17 -0.06
CA ALA A 283 -0.96 0.17 0.87
C ALA A 283 0.28 -0.70 0.64
N LEU A 284 0.11 -2.03 0.48
CA LEU A 284 1.21 -2.95 0.17
C LEU A 284 1.88 -2.62 -1.16
N ILE A 285 1.12 -2.26 -2.21
CA ILE A 285 1.68 -1.84 -3.51
C ILE A 285 2.44 -0.52 -3.37
N ALA A 286 1.85 0.47 -2.70
CA ALA A 286 2.45 1.78 -2.48
C ALA A 286 3.75 1.71 -1.66
N ASP A 287 3.88 0.71 -0.78
CA ASP A 287 5.05 0.48 0.06
C ASP A 287 6.21 -0.21 -0.67
N LEU A 288 5.97 -0.84 -1.83
CA LEU A 288 7.04 -1.48 -2.60
C LEU A 288 8.07 -0.46 -3.09
N PRO A 289 9.39 -0.72 -2.98
CA PRO A 289 10.45 0.21 -3.38
C PRO A 289 10.68 0.23 -4.91
N VAL A 290 9.63 0.50 -5.69
CA VAL A 290 9.62 0.56 -7.17
C VAL A 290 9.38 1.98 -7.66
N GLN A 291 10.01 2.47 -8.73
CA GLN A 291 9.78 3.88 -9.16
C GLN A 291 8.59 4.01 -10.10
N GLU A 292 8.28 2.95 -10.83
CA GLU A 292 7.32 2.98 -11.93
C GLU A 292 6.06 2.18 -11.60
N PHE A 293 4.92 2.87 -11.56
CA PHE A 293 3.60 2.30 -11.41
C PHE A 293 2.76 2.56 -12.66
N VAL A 294 1.91 1.60 -13.03
CA VAL A 294 0.98 1.72 -14.14
C VAL A 294 -0.38 1.18 -13.71
N THR A 295 -1.46 1.87 -14.10
CA THR A 295 -2.82 1.39 -13.84
C THR A 295 -3.80 1.77 -14.94
N THR A 296 -4.88 0.98 -15.00
CA THR A 296 -6.08 1.26 -15.78
C THR A 296 -7.21 1.82 -14.91
N ASN A 297 -6.97 2.02 -13.61
CA ASN A 297 -7.97 2.46 -12.65
C ASN A 297 -8.05 3.99 -12.61
N TYR A 298 -9.25 4.52 -12.35
CA TYR A 298 -9.50 5.96 -12.25
C TYR A 298 -9.23 6.50 -10.83
N ASP A 299 -9.38 5.65 -9.81
CA ASP A 299 -9.32 6.06 -8.41
C ASP A 299 -7.93 6.50 -7.96
N PRO A 300 -7.82 7.36 -6.91
CA PRO A 300 -6.55 7.87 -6.44
C PRO A 300 -5.93 7.05 -5.29
N LEU A 301 -6.36 5.80 -5.08
CA LEU A 301 -6.11 5.11 -3.81
C LEU A 301 -4.65 4.72 -3.59
N VAL A 302 -3.89 4.39 -4.64
CA VAL A 302 -2.46 4.03 -4.51
C VAL A 302 -1.60 5.26 -4.25
N GLU A 303 -1.81 6.36 -4.98
CA GLU A 303 -1.07 7.61 -4.75
C GLU A 303 -1.44 8.25 -3.42
N GLN A 304 -2.68 8.08 -2.95
CA GLN A 304 -3.10 8.48 -1.60
C GLN A 304 -2.38 7.66 -0.53
N ALA A 305 -2.32 6.33 -0.68
CA ALA A 305 -1.58 5.46 0.24
C ALA A 305 -0.08 5.78 0.25
N ALA A 306 0.52 6.10 -0.90
CA ALA A 306 1.90 6.54 -0.98
C ALA A 306 2.11 7.90 -0.27
N ALA A 307 1.22 8.87 -0.49
CA ALA A 307 1.31 10.17 0.16
C ALA A 307 1.23 10.07 1.70
N ASP A 308 0.40 9.16 2.21
CA ASP A 308 0.20 8.92 3.65
C ASP A 308 1.47 8.46 4.39
N ILE A 309 2.45 7.89 3.66
CA ILE A 309 3.77 7.47 4.17
C ILE A 309 4.89 8.44 3.75
N GLY A 310 4.54 9.66 3.32
CA GLY A 310 5.50 10.68 2.90
C GLY A 310 6.12 10.44 1.52
N ARG A 311 5.56 9.54 0.73
CA ARG A 311 6.05 9.19 -0.61
C ARG A 311 5.21 9.87 -1.68
N ARG A 312 5.79 10.87 -2.35
CA ARG A 312 5.12 11.55 -3.47
C ARG A 312 5.30 10.79 -4.77
N VAL A 313 4.19 10.33 -5.34
CA VAL A 313 4.12 9.70 -6.67
C VAL A 313 3.53 10.70 -7.65
N ARG A 314 4.22 10.96 -8.77
CA ARG A 314 3.73 11.87 -9.81
C ARG A 314 2.70 11.18 -10.70
N VAL A 315 1.51 11.74 -10.88
CA VAL A 315 0.44 11.09 -11.66
C VAL A 315 0.49 11.53 -13.14
N LEU A 316 0.89 10.62 -14.03
CA LEU A 316 0.98 10.85 -15.48
C LEU A 316 -0.32 10.42 -16.18
N PRO A 317 -0.77 11.14 -17.23
CA PRO A 317 -0.12 12.28 -17.89
C PRO A 317 -0.45 13.67 -17.29
N PHE A 318 -1.05 13.74 -16.10
CA PHE A 318 -1.59 14.99 -15.53
C PHE A 318 -0.53 15.86 -14.84
N GLU A 319 0.58 15.25 -14.42
CA GLU A 319 1.73 15.92 -13.82
C GLU A 319 3.00 15.70 -14.66
N GLU A 320 4.01 16.57 -14.46
CA GLU A 320 5.31 16.42 -15.10
C GLU A 320 6.15 15.33 -14.43
N ALA A 321 6.69 14.41 -15.24
CA ALA A 321 7.65 13.42 -14.79
C ALA A 321 8.97 14.10 -14.38
N ALA A 322 9.53 13.68 -13.25
CA ALA A 322 10.83 14.14 -12.77
C ALA A 322 11.82 12.97 -12.70
N PRO A 323 13.05 13.11 -13.24
CA PRO A 323 14.07 12.07 -13.13
C PRO A 323 14.30 11.64 -11.67
N GLY A 324 14.38 10.33 -11.45
CA GLY A 324 14.59 9.75 -10.11
C GLY A 324 13.40 9.85 -9.15
N SER A 325 12.27 10.43 -9.56
CA SER A 325 11.05 10.49 -8.77
C SER A 325 10.08 9.37 -9.15
N PRO A 326 9.39 8.75 -8.18
CA PRO A 326 8.34 7.78 -8.49
C PRO A 326 7.20 8.40 -9.29
N TRP A 327 6.61 7.63 -10.20
CA TRP A 327 5.47 8.06 -11.00
C TRP A 327 4.44 6.94 -11.19
N LEU A 328 3.19 7.34 -11.37
CA LEU A 328 2.04 6.49 -11.65
C LEU A 328 1.45 6.89 -13.00
N LEU A 329 1.50 6.00 -13.98
CA LEU A 329 0.87 6.20 -15.28
C LEU A 329 -0.55 5.65 -15.28
N LYS A 330 -1.55 6.52 -15.43
CA LYS A 330 -2.96 6.14 -15.59
C LYS A 330 -3.32 6.08 -17.07
N LEU A 331 -3.57 4.88 -17.58
CA LEU A 331 -3.82 4.65 -19.00
C LEU A 331 -5.22 5.05 -19.45
N HIS A 332 -6.21 4.94 -18.56
CA HIS A 332 -7.62 5.17 -18.90
C HIS A 332 -8.18 6.47 -18.31
N GLY A 333 -7.32 7.38 -17.87
CA GLY A 333 -7.74 8.63 -17.26
C GLY A 333 -7.79 8.56 -15.72
N ASP A 334 -8.36 9.60 -15.12
CA ASP A 334 -8.34 9.85 -13.68
C ASP A 334 -9.66 10.45 -13.19
N ALA A 335 -10.12 10.06 -11.99
CA ALA A 335 -11.38 10.55 -11.42
C ALA A 335 -11.37 12.06 -11.11
N ALA A 336 -10.20 12.66 -10.90
CA ALA A 336 -10.01 14.12 -10.78
C ALA A 336 -10.04 14.83 -12.13
N HIS A 337 -9.86 14.10 -13.25
CA HIS A 337 -9.97 14.58 -14.62
C HIS A 337 -11.02 13.77 -15.42
N PRO A 338 -12.33 13.88 -15.10
CA PRO A 338 -13.35 13.01 -15.68
C PRO A 338 -13.45 13.06 -17.22
N ASP A 339 -13.01 14.14 -17.84
CA ASP A 339 -12.94 14.32 -19.29
C ASP A 339 -11.89 13.45 -19.98
N SER A 340 -10.95 12.88 -19.21
CA SER A 340 -9.89 11.97 -19.66
C SER A 340 -10.29 10.48 -19.60
N VAL A 341 -11.47 10.16 -19.05
CA VAL A 341 -11.92 8.79 -18.81
C VAL A 341 -12.07 8.04 -20.14
N VAL A 342 -11.47 6.85 -20.20
CA VAL A 342 -11.61 5.90 -21.31
C VAL A 342 -12.54 4.78 -20.88
N LEU A 343 -13.72 4.71 -21.50
CA LEU A 343 -14.75 3.73 -21.18
C LEU A 343 -15.35 3.08 -22.44
N THR A 344 -15.62 3.87 -23.48
CA THR A 344 -16.34 3.45 -24.68
C THR A 344 -15.39 2.93 -25.75
N ARG A 345 -15.89 2.11 -26.69
CA ARG A 345 -15.08 1.66 -27.83
C ARG A 345 -14.49 2.82 -28.64
N GLU A 346 -15.25 3.90 -28.80
CA GLU A 346 -14.77 5.09 -29.49
C GLU A 346 -13.59 5.72 -28.75
N GLU A 347 -13.62 5.84 -27.43
CA GLU A 347 -12.50 6.35 -26.61
C GLU A 347 -11.30 5.40 -26.56
N TYR A 348 -11.51 4.09 -26.72
CA TYR A 348 -10.40 3.15 -26.91
C TYR A 348 -9.71 3.32 -28.27
N LEU A 349 -10.48 3.67 -29.32
CA LEU A 349 -9.98 3.85 -30.69
C LEU A 349 -9.46 5.27 -30.97
N GLN A 350 -10.10 6.28 -30.40
CA GLN A 350 -9.74 7.69 -30.50
C GLN A 350 -8.82 8.04 -29.34
N PHE A 351 -7.58 8.39 -29.64
CA PHE A 351 -6.76 9.37 -28.92
C PHE A 351 -5.42 9.37 -29.66
N GLY A 352 -5.11 10.48 -30.34
CA GLY A 352 -3.98 10.64 -31.27
C GLY A 352 -2.58 10.54 -30.63
N ASP A 353 -1.82 11.63 -30.63
CA ASP A 353 -0.41 11.64 -30.23
C ASP A 353 -0.19 11.31 -28.73
N THR A 354 -1.13 11.70 -27.85
CA THR A 354 -1.02 11.44 -26.41
C THR A 354 -0.98 9.95 -26.08
N ARG A 355 -1.84 9.12 -26.70
CA ARG A 355 -1.85 7.68 -26.46
C ARG A 355 -0.63 7.00 -27.05
N ALA A 356 -0.11 7.52 -28.17
CA ALA A 356 1.16 7.05 -28.72
C ALA A 356 2.33 7.31 -27.75
N ALA A 357 2.34 8.47 -27.07
CA ALA A 357 3.31 8.77 -26.03
C ALA A 357 3.17 7.85 -24.81
N LEU A 358 1.97 7.66 -24.27
CA LEU A 358 1.73 6.75 -23.14
C LEU A 358 2.08 5.29 -23.49
N ALA A 359 1.71 4.84 -24.68
CA ALA A 359 2.10 3.53 -25.19
C ALA A 359 3.63 3.43 -25.32
N GLY A 360 4.32 4.50 -25.75
CA GLY A 360 5.78 4.56 -25.79
C GLY A 360 6.42 4.40 -24.41
N VAL A 361 5.86 5.02 -23.37
CA VAL A 361 6.30 4.83 -21.98
C VAL A 361 6.11 3.37 -21.55
N LEU A 362 4.95 2.78 -21.83
CA LEU A 362 4.67 1.39 -21.47
C LEU A 362 5.55 0.40 -22.26
N HIS A 363 5.83 0.65 -23.54
CA HIS A 363 6.79 -0.11 -24.34
C HIS A 363 8.18 -0.09 -23.71
N SER A 364 8.67 1.10 -23.34
CA SER A 364 9.96 1.25 -22.66
C SER A 364 9.99 0.45 -21.36
N LEU A 365 8.91 0.51 -20.57
CA LEU A 365 8.80 -0.21 -19.31
C LEU A 365 8.87 -1.73 -19.50
N LEU A 366 8.10 -2.29 -20.44
CA LEU A 366 8.09 -3.73 -20.75
C LEU A 366 9.42 -4.24 -21.34
N LEU A 367 10.19 -3.35 -21.98
CA LEU A 367 11.52 -3.66 -22.51
C LEU A 367 12.63 -3.60 -21.45
N THR A 368 12.51 -2.69 -20.48
CA THR A 368 13.60 -2.35 -19.54
C THR A 368 13.40 -2.88 -18.13
N ARG A 369 12.16 -3.16 -17.72
CA ARG A 369 11.79 -3.62 -16.37
C ARG A 369 11.12 -4.98 -16.42
N HIS A 370 11.10 -5.64 -15.26
CA HIS A 370 10.20 -6.75 -14.98
C HIS A 370 8.89 -6.18 -14.46
N VAL A 371 7.77 -6.41 -15.15
CA VAL A 371 6.47 -5.86 -14.75
C VAL A 371 5.69 -6.88 -13.91
N LEU A 372 5.34 -6.52 -12.68
CA LEU A 372 4.46 -7.29 -11.82
C LEU A 372 3.01 -6.83 -12.02
N PHE A 373 2.17 -7.71 -12.56
CA PHE A 373 0.76 -7.46 -12.82
C PHE A 373 -0.10 -7.96 -11.65
N VAL A 374 -0.86 -7.06 -11.03
CA VAL A 374 -1.67 -7.32 -9.82
C VAL A 374 -3.13 -6.93 -10.07
N GLY A 375 -4.08 -7.82 -9.76
CA GLY A 375 -5.51 -7.49 -9.87
C GLY A 375 -5.99 -7.13 -11.29
N THR A 376 -5.28 -7.59 -12.32
CA THR A 376 -5.65 -7.41 -13.73
C THR A 376 -6.05 -8.76 -14.35
N SER A 377 -7.04 -8.72 -15.24
CA SER A 377 -7.48 -9.89 -15.99
C SER A 377 -6.58 -10.19 -17.21
N MET A 378 -5.70 -9.25 -17.60
CA MET A 378 -4.93 -9.28 -18.86
C MET A 378 -5.83 -9.35 -20.11
N LEU A 379 -7.09 -8.90 -19.99
CA LEU A 379 -8.06 -8.84 -21.10
C LEU A 379 -8.19 -7.44 -21.70
N ASP A 380 -7.41 -6.50 -21.19
CA ASP A 380 -7.45 -5.13 -21.67
C ASP A 380 -6.83 -5.02 -23.07
N ASP A 381 -7.61 -4.56 -24.05
CA ASP A 381 -7.21 -4.50 -25.46
C ASP A 381 -5.94 -3.66 -25.68
N ASP A 382 -5.74 -2.62 -24.88
CA ASP A 382 -4.56 -1.76 -24.92
C ASP A 382 -3.32 -2.49 -24.44
N LEU A 383 -3.41 -3.15 -23.30
CA LEU A 383 -2.31 -3.97 -22.78
C LEU A 383 -1.95 -5.09 -23.75
N ILE A 384 -2.95 -5.75 -24.35
CA ILE A 384 -2.75 -6.82 -25.33
C ILE A 384 -2.01 -6.31 -26.56
N ARG A 385 -2.47 -5.18 -27.11
CA ARG A 385 -1.85 -4.54 -28.27
C ARG A 385 -0.39 -4.19 -27.99
N ILE A 386 -0.13 -3.57 -26.84
CA ILE A 386 1.21 -3.10 -26.44
C ILE A 386 2.16 -4.29 -26.22
N ALA A 387 1.71 -5.33 -25.51
CA ALA A 387 2.50 -6.55 -25.31
C ALA A 387 2.84 -7.22 -26.65
N HIS A 388 1.89 -7.28 -27.59
CA HIS A 388 2.14 -7.79 -28.94
C HIS A 388 3.21 -6.96 -29.67
N GLN A 389 3.13 -5.64 -29.61
CA GLN A 389 4.09 -4.73 -30.26
C GLN A 389 5.51 -4.92 -29.70
N VAL A 390 5.66 -5.01 -28.38
CA VAL A 390 6.94 -5.30 -27.72
C VAL A 390 7.51 -6.65 -28.19
N ARG A 391 6.67 -7.69 -28.21
CA ARG A 391 7.09 -9.02 -28.67
C ARG A 391 7.59 -9.02 -30.11
N SER A 392 6.86 -8.34 -31.01
CA SER A 392 7.28 -8.21 -32.41
C SER A 392 8.62 -7.48 -32.56
N ALA A 393 8.86 -6.44 -31.77
CA ALA A 393 10.12 -5.70 -31.77
C ALA A 393 11.31 -6.56 -31.29
N LEU A 394 11.11 -7.37 -30.24
CA LEU A 394 12.15 -8.26 -29.70
C LEU A 394 12.50 -9.42 -30.64
N GLN A 395 11.51 -9.95 -31.36
CA GLN A 395 11.73 -11.02 -32.35
C GLN A 395 12.63 -10.57 -33.52
N LEU A 396 12.54 -9.29 -33.91
CA LEU A 396 13.39 -8.72 -34.97
C LEU A 396 14.87 -8.64 -34.57
N GLN A 397 15.20 -8.63 -33.28
CA GLN A 397 16.58 -8.53 -32.80
C GLN A 397 17.30 -9.89 -32.66
N GLY A 398 16.67 -11.00 -33.12
CA GLY A 398 17.30 -12.32 -33.08
C GLY A 398 17.58 -12.84 -31.67
N SER A 399 17.03 -12.21 -30.64
CA SER A 399 17.23 -12.59 -29.25
C SER A 399 16.47 -13.88 -28.97
N ALA A 400 17.19 -15.01 -28.98
CA ALA A 400 16.69 -16.33 -28.57
C ALA A 400 16.44 -16.43 -27.05
N SER A 401 16.51 -15.32 -26.31
CA SER A 401 16.30 -15.32 -24.88
C SER A 401 14.80 -15.27 -24.59
N GLY A 402 14.23 -16.41 -24.17
CA GLY A 402 12.89 -16.51 -23.59
C GLY A 402 12.75 -15.78 -22.24
N ARG A 403 13.26 -14.55 -22.12
CA ARG A 403 13.06 -13.71 -20.94
C ARG A 403 11.61 -13.27 -20.89
N ARG A 404 10.87 -13.86 -19.94
CA ARG A 404 9.57 -13.36 -19.50
C ARG A 404 9.81 -12.09 -18.70
N ASN A 405 9.46 -10.94 -19.27
CA ASN A 405 9.65 -9.62 -18.64
C ASN A 405 8.45 -9.22 -17.77
N GLY A 406 7.64 -10.18 -17.32
CA GLY A 406 6.60 -9.90 -16.35
C GLY A 406 6.03 -11.13 -15.66
N THR A 407 5.36 -10.88 -14.55
CA THR A 407 4.68 -11.89 -13.73
C THR A 407 3.24 -11.42 -13.48
N VAL A 408 2.25 -12.27 -13.75
CA VAL A 408 0.84 -12.01 -13.49
C VAL A 408 0.40 -12.80 -12.26
N LEU A 409 -0.04 -12.09 -11.22
CA LEU A 409 -0.65 -12.70 -10.04
C LEU A 409 -2.15 -12.85 -10.29
N ALA A 410 -2.57 -14.06 -10.67
CA ALA A 410 -3.96 -14.39 -10.92
C ALA A 410 -4.60 -15.00 -9.68
N LEU A 411 -5.85 -14.62 -9.34
CA LEU A 411 -6.54 -15.22 -8.19
C LEU A 411 -6.82 -16.72 -8.39
N ARG A 412 -7.06 -17.16 -9.62
CA ARG A 412 -7.40 -18.53 -9.96
C ARG A 412 -6.50 -19.04 -11.08
N GLU A 413 -6.25 -20.34 -11.07
CA GLU A 413 -5.60 -21.02 -12.17
C GLU A 413 -6.47 -20.97 -13.43
N ASP A 414 -5.85 -20.56 -14.53
CA ASP A 414 -6.47 -20.49 -15.85
C ASP A 414 -5.44 -20.98 -16.88
N GLY A 415 -5.48 -22.28 -17.16
CA GLY A 415 -4.51 -22.91 -18.06
C GLY A 415 -4.56 -22.35 -19.48
N ALA A 416 -5.73 -21.95 -19.97
CA ALA A 416 -5.87 -21.37 -21.31
C ALA A 416 -5.18 -20.01 -21.39
N ARG A 417 -5.42 -19.14 -20.40
CA ARG A 417 -4.80 -17.82 -20.32
C ARG A 417 -3.30 -17.91 -20.05
N ALA A 418 -2.87 -18.78 -19.15
CA ALA A 418 -1.45 -19.01 -18.89
C ALA A 418 -0.72 -19.47 -20.17
N ARG A 419 -1.32 -20.35 -20.97
CA ARG A 419 -0.78 -20.78 -22.27
C ARG A 419 -0.78 -19.70 -23.34
N LEU A 420 -1.80 -18.85 -23.37
CA LEU A 420 -1.86 -17.73 -24.32
C LEU A 420 -0.69 -16.76 -24.12
N TRP A 421 -0.30 -16.53 -22.87
CA TRP A 421 0.69 -15.53 -22.47
C TRP A 421 2.07 -16.10 -22.10
N GLU A 422 2.28 -17.42 -22.24
CA GLU A 422 3.47 -18.12 -21.71
C GLU A 422 4.82 -17.62 -22.25
N ARG A 423 4.79 -16.89 -23.38
CA ARG A 423 5.95 -16.31 -24.05
C ARG A 423 6.27 -14.90 -23.56
N ASP A 424 5.29 -14.19 -23.01
CA ASP A 424 5.39 -12.78 -22.65
C ASP A 424 5.54 -12.62 -21.13
N VAL A 425 4.73 -13.35 -20.36
CA VAL A 425 4.65 -13.25 -18.91
C VAL A 425 4.54 -14.63 -18.25
N GLU A 426 4.99 -14.70 -17.02
CA GLU A 426 4.74 -15.84 -16.14
C GLU A 426 3.44 -15.63 -15.38
N THR A 427 2.45 -16.53 -15.54
CA THR A 427 1.21 -16.46 -14.76
C THR A 427 1.31 -17.35 -13.54
N VAL A 428 1.08 -16.78 -12.37
CA VAL A 428 1.14 -17.47 -11.07
C VAL A 428 -0.23 -17.38 -10.41
N ALA A 429 -0.82 -18.54 -10.12
CA ALA A 429 -2.13 -18.62 -9.50
C ALA A 429 -2.01 -18.54 -7.97
N MET A 430 -2.77 -17.66 -7.34
CA MET A 430 -2.84 -17.48 -5.89
C MET A 430 -3.76 -18.48 -5.23
N GLY A 431 -4.48 -19.31 -5.98
CA GLY A 431 -5.38 -20.33 -5.47
C GLY A 431 -5.58 -21.44 -6.50
N GLY A 432 -5.73 -22.68 -6.00
CA GLY A 432 -6.12 -23.82 -6.82
C GLY A 432 -7.61 -23.75 -7.21
N ALA A 433 -8.06 -24.71 -8.01
CA ALA A 433 -9.45 -24.79 -8.49
C ALA A 433 -10.50 -24.75 -7.35
N ASP A 434 -10.20 -25.33 -6.19
CA ASP A 434 -11.13 -25.41 -5.05
C ASP A 434 -11.02 -24.24 -4.07
N SER A 435 -10.05 -23.33 -4.25
CA SER A 435 -9.88 -22.18 -3.37
C SER A 435 -10.96 -21.12 -3.65
N SER A 436 -11.50 -20.50 -2.59
CA SER A 436 -12.38 -19.34 -2.75
C SER A 436 -11.60 -18.14 -3.29
N SER A 437 -12.26 -17.26 -4.03
CA SER A 437 -11.62 -16.03 -4.55
C SER A 437 -11.10 -15.13 -3.41
N ALA A 438 -11.81 -15.12 -2.28
CA ALA A 438 -11.42 -14.35 -1.09
C ALA A 438 -10.10 -14.88 -0.48
N GLU A 439 -9.93 -16.21 -0.36
CA GLU A 439 -8.69 -16.79 0.16
C GLU A 439 -7.52 -16.61 -0.81
N ALA A 440 -7.79 -16.68 -2.12
CA ALA A 440 -6.77 -16.35 -3.12
C ALA A 440 -6.35 -14.88 -3.08
N ALA A 441 -7.29 -13.95 -2.88
CA ALA A 441 -7.00 -12.52 -2.72
C ALA A 441 -6.19 -12.26 -1.45
N ARG A 442 -6.55 -12.92 -0.33
CA ARG A 442 -5.75 -12.88 0.89
C ARG A 442 -4.33 -13.43 0.66
N ARG A 443 -4.18 -14.55 -0.08
CA ARG A 443 -2.86 -15.11 -0.39
C ARG A 443 -2.02 -14.13 -1.23
N LEU A 444 -2.65 -13.41 -2.15
CA LEU A 444 -2.03 -12.33 -2.91
C LEU A 444 -1.52 -11.22 -1.98
N GLU A 445 -2.33 -10.77 -1.01
CA GLU A 445 -1.90 -9.78 -0.01
C GLU A 445 -0.69 -10.28 0.79
N VAL A 446 -0.70 -11.53 1.25
CA VAL A 446 0.43 -12.13 1.99
C VAL A 446 1.69 -12.23 1.12
N LEU A 447 1.54 -12.54 -0.18
CA LEU A 447 2.66 -12.54 -1.13
C LEU A 447 3.25 -11.13 -1.33
N LEU A 448 2.40 -10.11 -1.52
CA LEU A 448 2.84 -8.72 -1.64
C LEU A 448 3.56 -8.24 -0.38
N ASP A 449 3.05 -8.60 0.80
CA ASP A 449 3.67 -8.31 2.08
C ASP A 449 5.04 -9.01 2.22
N LEU A 450 5.19 -10.24 1.74
CA LEU A 450 6.50 -10.91 1.70
C LEU A 450 7.46 -10.21 0.73
N ILE A 451 6.99 -9.79 -0.45
CA ILE A 451 7.81 -9.04 -1.41
C ILE A 451 8.27 -7.71 -0.81
N GLY A 452 7.36 -6.98 -0.14
CA GLY A 452 7.68 -5.76 0.61
C GLY A 452 8.72 -6.05 1.70
N CYS A 453 8.42 -7.02 2.57
CA CYS A 453 9.30 -7.47 3.64
C CYS A 453 10.69 -7.82 3.12
N LEU A 454 10.84 -8.49 1.98
CA LEU A 454 12.14 -8.83 1.41
C LEU A 454 12.79 -7.65 0.69
N SER A 455 12.03 -6.73 0.12
CA SER A 455 12.59 -5.63 -0.68
C SER A 455 12.99 -4.37 0.10
N THR A 456 12.43 -4.11 1.29
CA THR A 456 12.75 -2.93 2.11
C THR A 456 14.24 -2.87 2.51
N PRO A 457 14.98 -1.80 2.22
CA PRO A 457 16.36 -1.70 2.71
C PRO A 457 16.41 -1.73 4.25
N PRO A 458 17.24 -2.60 4.88
CA PRO A 458 17.28 -2.73 6.34
C PRO A 458 18.02 -1.57 7.03
N THR A 459 18.36 -0.50 6.30
CA THR A 459 19.24 0.57 6.77
C THR A 459 18.51 1.87 7.10
N GLY A 460 17.19 1.93 6.86
CA GLY A 460 16.38 3.15 7.02
C GLY A 460 16.29 3.70 8.44
N TYR A 461 16.72 2.93 9.45
CA TYR A 461 16.71 3.29 10.87
C TYR A 461 18.11 3.40 11.50
N LEU A 462 19.18 3.24 10.72
CA LEU A 462 20.56 3.14 11.22
C LEU A 462 20.96 4.35 12.10
N LEU A 463 20.53 5.55 11.72
CA LEU A 463 20.85 6.81 12.41
C LEU A 463 19.72 7.28 13.32
N ASP A 464 18.65 6.51 13.47
CA ASP A 464 17.54 6.83 14.35
C ASP A 464 17.84 6.37 15.79
N PRO A 465 17.96 7.29 16.78
CA PRO A 465 18.25 6.93 18.15
C PRO A 465 17.21 5.99 18.78
N ALA A 466 15.97 5.99 18.30
CA ALA A 466 14.92 5.11 18.82
C ALA A 466 15.19 3.62 18.55
N TYR A 467 15.99 3.31 17.52
CA TYR A 467 16.27 1.97 17.03
C TYR A 467 17.70 1.48 17.30
N ARG A 468 18.52 2.25 18.02
CA ARG A 468 19.91 1.88 18.35
C ARG A 468 20.04 0.49 19.00
N GLY A 469 19.03 0.05 19.77
CA GLY A 469 19.00 -1.28 20.38
C GLY A 469 18.83 -2.46 19.42
N LEU A 470 18.51 -2.21 18.14
CA LEU A 470 18.44 -3.24 17.09
C LEU A 470 19.77 -3.44 16.36
N LEU A 471 20.71 -2.51 16.51
CA LEU A 471 21.98 -2.51 15.78
C LEU A 471 22.95 -3.50 16.42
N ASP A 472 23.72 -4.20 15.58
CA ASP A 472 24.89 -4.93 16.04
C ASP A 472 26.09 -4.00 16.33
N GLU A 473 27.22 -4.56 16.78
CA GLU A 473 28.41 -3.80 17.17
C GLU A 473 29.01 -3.03 15.98
N GLU A 474 29.06 -3.64 14.79
CA GLU A 474 29.57 -3.01 13.57
C GLU A 474 28.64 -1.88 13.10
N GLU A 475 27.34 -2.09 13.15
CA GLU A 475 26.32 -1.10 12.83
C GLU A 475 26.34 0.08 13.81
N CYS A 476 26.59 -0.17 15.11
CA CYS A 476 26.75 0.88 16.11
C CYS A 476 27.96 1.78 15.81
N ASP A 477 29.12 1.18 15.52
CA ASP A 477 30.34 1.92 15.17
C ASP A 477 30.14 2.76 13.90
N LEU A 478 29.46 2.18 12.89
CA LEU A 478 29.13 2.89 11.66
C LEU A 478 28.17 4.06 11.91
N ALA A 479 27.11 3.84 12.70
CA ALA A 479 26.16 4.87 13.05
C ALA A 479 26.84 6.04 13.76
N ASP A 480 27.77 5.77 14.68
CA ASP A 480 28.52 6.80 15.40
C ASP A 480 29.43 7.62 14.46
N ALA A 481 30.12 6.97 13.53
CA ALA A 481 30.94 7.64 12.52
C ALA A 481 30.09 8.53 11.57
N LEU A 482 28.93 8.03 11.14
CA LEU A 482 28.01 8.77 10.30
C LEU A 482 27.34 9.92 11.04
N GLN A 483 27.04 9.78 12.33
CA GLN A 483 26.48 10.86 13.15
C GLN A 483 27.49 12.00 13.37
N GLN A 484 28.78 11.68 13.51
CA GLN A 484 29.85 12.70 13.51
C GLN A 484 29.90 13.45 12.17
N THR A 485 29.75 12.72 11.06
CA THR A 485 29.65 13.31 9.72
C THR A 485 28.42 14.21 9.59
N ALA A 486 27.27 13.78 10.10
CA ALA A 486 26.03 14.56 10.09
C ALA A 486 26.18 15.88 10.87
N THR A 487 26.90 15.85 11.99
CA THR A 487 27.18 17.06 12.78
C THR A 487 28.13 18.01 12.06
N ALA A 488 29.06 17.49 11.26
CA ALA A 488 30.03 18.28 10.50
C ALA A 488 29.44 18.92 9.24
N VAL A 489 28.44 18.27 8.62
CA VAL A 489 27.80 18.76 7.40
C VAL A 489 26.60 19.65 7.76
N GLN A 490 26.78 20.97 7.66
CA GLN A 490 25.68 21.93 7.86
C GLN A 490 24.56 21.68 6.85
N SER A 491 23.31 21.66 7.31
CA SER A 491 22.11 21.45 6.47
C SER A 491 21.94 22.51 5.37
N ASP A 492 22.54 23.69 5.54
CA ASP A 492 22.52 24.81 4.57
C ASP A 492 23.74 24.86 3.63
N SER A 493 24.51 23.78 3.55
CA SER A 493 25.67 23.73 2.67
C SER A 493 25.28 23.83 1.19
N ARG A 494 25.90 24.76 0.47
CA ARG A 494 25.75 24.94 -0.99
C ARG A 494 26.59 23.97 -1.83
N SER A 495 27.39 23.12 -1.17
CA SER A 495 28.22 22.12 -1.87
C SER A 495 27.35 20.94 -2.32
N THR A 496 27.44 20.58 -3.60
CA THR A 496 26.76 19.41 -4.16
C THR A 496 27.16 18.12 -3.42
N ALA A 497 28.44 17.96 -3.07
CA ALA A 497 28.92 16.81 -2.31
C ALA A 497 28.31 16.75 -0.89
N ALA A 498 28.12 17.90 -0.24
CA ALA A 498 27.47 17.95 1.06
C ALA A 498 25.99 17.58 0.98
N GLN A 499 25.30 18.02 -0.08
CA GLN A 499 23.90 17.68 -0.32
C GLN A 499 23.69 16.19 -0.56
N GLU A 500 24.58 15.54 -1.32
CA GLU A 500 24.57 14.08 -1.50
C GLU A 500 24.75 13.33 -0.17
N VAL A 501 25.69 13.79 0.66
CA VAL A 501 25.90 13.21 2.00
C VAL A 501 24.67 13.41 2.88
N VAL A 502 24.07 14.60 2.89
CA VAL A 502 22.83 14.86 3.64
C VAL A 502 21.69 13.98 3.14
N ALA A 503 21.54 13.79 1.83
CA ALA A 503 20.53 12.91 1.26
C ALA A 503 20.75 11.43 1.63
N LEU A 504 22.02 10.98 1.68
CA LEU A 504 22.36 9.66 2.20
C LEU A 504 22.03 9.53 3.68
N LEU A 505 22.44 10.47 4.52
CA LEU A 505 22.18 10.46 5.96
C LEU A 505 20.67 10.42 6.25
N ARG A 506 19.86 11.21 5.54
CA ARG A 506 18.40 11.16 5.64
C ARG A 506 17.83 9.79 5.26
N ARG A 507 18.33 9.17 4.18
CA ARG A 507 17.93 7.80 3.78
C ARG A 507 18.30 6.75 4.83
N LEU A 508 19.29 7.02 5.68
CA LEU A 508 19.71 6.15 6.78
C LEU A 508 19.00 6.48 8.11
N GLY A 509 17.98 7.35 8.11
CA GLY A 509 17.18 7.69 9.29
C GLY A 509 17.59 8.97 10.03
N HIS A 510 18.56 9.74 9.51
CA HIS A 510 18.98 10.98 10.17
C HIS A 510 17.91 12.08 10.05
N GLY A 511 17.53 12.67 11.19
CA GLY A 511 16.54 13.74 11.27
C GLY A 511 15.08 13.27 11.14
N GLY A 512 14.85 11.98 10.89
CA GLY A 512 13.54 11.36 11.02
C GLY A 512 13.25 11.09 12.48
N SER A 513 12.97 12.12 13.26
CA SER A 513 12.46 11.89 14.62
C SER A 513 11.04 11.38 14.49
N ALA A 514 10.80 10.12 14.87
CA ALA A 514 9.45 9.59 14.97
C ALA A 514 8.65 10.19 16.16
N ALA A 515 9.17 11.26 16.79
CA ALA A 515 8.45 12.15 17.70
C ALA A 515 7.82 13.37 16.99
N ASP A 516 8.26 13.70 15.76
CA ASP A 516 7.59 14.69 14.91
C ASP A 516 6.45 14.00 14.15
N GLY A 517 5.47 13.52 14.92
CA GLY A 517 4.14 13.35 14.37
C GLY A 517 3.67 14.72 13.89
N ASP A 518 3.38 14.80 12.60
CA ASP A 518 2.54 15.84 11.97
C ASP A 518 3.19 17.05 11.28
N ASP A 519 4.51 17.14 11.08
CA ASP A 519 5.03 18.23 10.23
C ASP A 519 6.38 17.94 9.55
N ARG A 520 6.32 17.35 8.35
CA ARG A 520 6.97 17.82 7.10
C ARG A 520 7.04 16.72 6.04
N PRO A 521 6.53 16.93 4.81
CA PRO A 521 6.91 16.10 3.68
C PRO A 521 8.41 16.29 3.37
N PRO A 522 9.09 15.30 2.76
CA PRO A 522 10.41 15.51 2.20
C PRO A 522 10.31 16.39 0.94
N ASP A 523 10.09 17.69 1.13
CA ASP A 523 10.38 18.67 0.10
C ASP A 523 11.83 19.14 0.27
N GLY A 524 12.66 18.61 -0.62
CA GLY A 524 14.00 19.09 -0.91
C GLY A 524 14.25 18.84 -2.39
N GLY A 525 13.53 19.57 -3.25
CA GLY A 525 13.90 19.69 -4.65
C GLY A 525 15.33 20.22 -4.73
N THR A 526 16.28 19.35 -5.02
CA THR A 526 17.57 19.78 -5.55
C THR A 526 17.36 20.16 -7.00
N ALA A 527 17.12 21.46 -7.23
CA ALA A 527 17.41 22.09 -8.49
C ALA A 527 18.92 21.95 -8.77
N GLY A 528 19.23 21.26 -9.87
CA GLY A 528 20.55 21.15 -10.47
C GLY A 528 20.46 20.14 -11.63
N PRO A 529 20.64 20.55 -12.89
CA PRO A 529 20.52 19.63 -14.02
C PRO A 529 21.65 18.60 -13.95
N ASP A 530 21.32 17.33 -13.76
CA ASP A 530 22.27 16.23 -13.92
C ASP A 530 22.30 15.80 -15.39
N ASP A 531 23.00 16.58 -16.22
CA ASP A 531 23.38 16.21 -17.60
C ASP A 531 24.58 15.25 -17.58
N ARG A 532 24.45 14.10 -16.94
CA ARG A 532 25.43 13.01 -17.08
C ARG A 532 24.92 11.96 -18.04
N VAL A 533 25.36 12.17 -19.29
CA VAL A 533 25.50 11.18 -20.34
C VAL A 533 25.88 9.83 -19.73
N GLN A 534 25.00 8.83 -19.87
CA GLN A 534 25.38 7.42 -19.75
C GLN A 534 26.56 7.20 -20.70
N GLU A 535 27.76 7.04 -20.14
CA GLU A 535 28.91 6.55 -20.90
C GLU A 535 28.52 5.22 -21.54
N GLN A 536 28.32 5.27 -22.86
CA GLN A 536 28.32 4.11 -23.72
C GLN A 536 29.58 3.31 -23.41
N ARG A 537 29.44 2.09 -22.89
CA ARG A 537 30.53 1.13 -22.93
C ARG A 537 30.72 0.73 -24.39
N PRO A 538 31.91 0.92 -25.00
CA PRO A 538 32.18 0.43 -26.34
C PRO A 538 32.46 -1.08 -26.28
N GLY A 539 31.87 -1.83 -27.22
CA GLY A 539 32.14 -3.25 -27.45
C GLY A 539 30.90 -4.03 -27.84
#